data_AF-A0A920SYT7-F1
#
_entry.id   AF-A0A920SYT7-F1
#
_cell.length_a   1.000
_cell.length_b   1.000
_cell.length_c   1.000
_cell.angle_alpha   90.00
_cell.angle_beta   90.00
_cell.angle_gamma   90.00
#
_symmetry.space_group_name_H-M   'P 1'
#
loop_
_entity.id
_entity.type
_entity.pdbx_description
1 polymer ?
#
loop_
_entity_poly.entity_id
_entity_poly.type
_entity_poly.pdbx_seq_one_letter_code
_entity_poly.pdbx_strand_id
1 'polypeptide(L)' 'MAYPNSDGQLQFRRRYHFEFTSTGMIRNKGQVELIGIKVKGIELEAHILPENEEGM' A
#
# COMPACT_ATOMS: atom_id res chain seq x y z
N MET A 1 12.05 12.28 4.41
CA MET A 1 13.23 12.21 5.29
C MET A 1 14.18 11.14 4.75
N ALA A 2 15.49 11.36 4.81
CA ALA A 2 16.49 10.43 4.31
C ALA A 2 17.21 9.71 5.47
N TYR A 3 17.60 8.46 5.25
CA TYR A 3 18.28 7.61 6.24
C TYR A 3 19.56 7.01 5.66
N PRO A 4 20.69 6.96 6.38
CA PRO A 4 21.88 6.24 5.93
C PRO A 4 21.62 4.72 5.92
N ASN A 5 22.13 4.02 4.90
CA ASN A 5 22.21 2.55 4.89
C ASN A 5 23.50 2.06 5.58
N SER A 6 23.71 0.75 5.62
CA SER A 6 24.92 0.12 6.20
C SER A 6 26.23 0.62 5.59
N ASP A 7 26.17 1.12 4.36
CA ASP A 7 27.32 1.59 3.59
C ASP A 7 27.48 3.11 3.68
N GLY A 8 26.70 3.77 4.54
CA GLY A 8 26.74 5.23 4.75
C GLY A 8 26.03 6.07 3.69
N GLN A 9 25.32 5.44 2.75
CA GLN A 9 24.61 6.15 1.67
C GLN A 9 23.21 6.59 2.11
N LEU A 10 22.82 7.81 1.74
CA LEU A 10 21.47 8.31 2.03
C LEU A 10 20.41 7.63 1.16
N GLN A 11 19.33 7.19 1.82
CA GLN A 11 18.15 6.59 1.19
C GLN A 11 16.92 7.43 1.50
N PHE A 12 16.12 7.72 0.47
CA PHE A 12 14.89 8.47 0.64
C PHE A 12 13.74 7.58 1.12
N ARG A 13 13.01 8.06 2.13
CA ARG A 13 11.67 7.56 2.42
C ARG A 13 10.69 8.13 1.41
N ARG A 14 9.96 7.27 0.71
CA ARG A 14 8.92 7.66 -0.24
C ARG A 14 7.62 6.99 0.17
N ARG A 15 6.55 7.77 0.21
CA ARG A 15 5.20 7.31 0.55
C ARG A 15 4.27 7.71 -0.58
N TYR A 16 3.72 6.71 -1.25
CA TYR A 16 2.81 6.91 -2.36
C TYR A 16 1.42 6.46 -1.92
N HIS A 17 0.44 7.33 -2.13
CA HIS A 17 -0.97 7.00 -1.99
C HIS A 17 -1.50 6.64 -3.37
N PHE A 18 -2.35 5.63 -3.43
CA PHE A 18 -2.98 5.18 -4.65
C PHE A 18 -4.43 4.73 -4.39
N GLU A 19 -5.21 4.69 -5.45
CA GLU A 19 -6.54 4.07 -5.46
C GLU A 19 -6.47 2.77 -6.25
N PHE A 20 -7.20 1.76 -5.80
CA PHE A 20 -7.32 0.48 -6.50
C PHE A 20 -8.76 -0.03 -6.43
N THR A 21 -9.12 -0.91 -7.37
CA THR A 21 -10.44 -1.56 -7.36
C THR A 21 -10.29 -3.01 -7.80
N SER A 22 -10.92 -3.93 -7.06
CA SER A 22 -10.88 -5.37 -7.39
C SER A 22 -12.01 -5.77 -8.34
N THR A 23 -13.15 -5.06 -8.31
CA THR A 23 -14.37 -5.38 -9.07
C THR A 23 -14.80 -4.26 -10.02
N GLY A 24 -14.08 -3.13 -10.04
CA GLY A 24 -14.45 -1.93 -10.80
C GLY A 24 -15.51 -1.06 -10.13
N MET A 25 -16.20 -1.56 -9.10
CA MET A 25 -17.32 -0.87 -8.47
C MET A 25 -16.92 0.01 -7.28
N ILE A 26 -15.93 -0.44 -6.49
CA ILE A 26 -15.47 0.26 -5.28
C ILE A 26 -14.00 0.63 -5.45
N ARG A 27 -13.68 1.92 -5.28
CA ARG A 27 -12.29 2.40 -5.18
C ARG A 27 -11.85 2.39 -3.72
N ASN A 28 -10.94 1.47 -3.42
CA ASN A 28 -10.30 1.36 -2.12
C ASN A 28 -8.99 2.17 -2.13
N LYS A 29 -8.60 2.69 -0.97
CA LYS A 29 -7.34 3.41 -0.82
C LYS A 29 -6.22 2.47 -0.42
N GLY A 30 -5.04 2.73 -0.96
CA GLY A 30 -3.81 2.04 -0.59
C GLY A 30 -2.65 3.01 -0.42
N GLN A 31 -1.64 2.54 0.30
CA GLN A 31 -0.39 3.24 0.51
C GLN A 31 0.77 2.26 0.39
N VAL A 32 1.83 2.67 -0.31
CA VAL A 32 3.11 1.95 -0.31
C VAL A 32 4.22 2.84 0.22
N GLU A 33 5.03 2.28 1.11
CA GLU A 33 6.20 2.94 1.67
C GLU A 33 7.48 2.27 1.18
N LEU A 34 8.43 3.08 0.72
CA LEU A 34 9.75 2.65 0.28
C LEU A 34 10.85 3.34 1.08
N ILE A 35 11.96 2.62 1.28
CA ILE A 35 13.24 3.18 1.72
C ILE A 35 14.28 2.87 0.64
N GLY A 36 14.76 3.91 -0.04
CA GLY A 36 15.48 3.70 -1.29
C GLY A 36 14.58 2.94 -2.27
N ILE A 37 15.09 1.90 -2.93
CA ILE A 37 14.31 1.07 -3.86
C ILE A 37 13.54 -0.08 -3.18
N LYS A 38 13.72 -0.29 -1.87
CA LYS A 38 13.12 -1.41 -1.16
C LYS A 38 11.73 -1.06 -0.65
N VAL A 39 10.76 -1.94 -0.89
CA VAL A 39 9.42 -1.85 -0.29
C VAL A 39 9.54 -2.14 1.20
N LYS A 40 9.09 -1.21 2.02
CA LYS A 40 9.06 -1.33 3.49
C LYS A 40 7.73 -1.90 3.97
N GLY A 41 6.63 -1.54 3.31
CA GLY A 41 5.29 -1.99 3.65
C GLY A 41 4.24 -1.51 2.66
N ILE A 42 3.11 -2.20 2.67
CA ILE A 42 1.91 -1.86 1.90
C ILE A 42 0.73 -1.92 2.87
N GLU A 43 -0.07 -0.87 2.87
CA GLU A 43 -1.33 -0.77 3.63
C GLU A 43 -2.47 -0.62 2.63
N LEU A 44 -3.52 -1.43 2.79
CA LEU A 44 -4.71 -1.42 1.94
C LEU A 44 -5.94 -1.27 2.82
N GLU A 45 -6.88 -0.46 2.36
CA GLU A 45 -8.22 -0.41 2.95
C GLU A 45 -8.89 -1.78 2.80
N ALA A 46 -9.52 -2.24 3.88
CA ALA A 46 -10.19 -3.53 3.90
C ALA A 46 -11.41 -3.50 2.99
N HIS A 47 -11.47 -4.42 2.03
CA HIS A 47 -12.67 -4.64 1.25
C HIS A 47 -13.66 -5.44 2.11
N ILE A 48 -14.73 -4.79 2.58
CA ILE A 48 -15.80 -5.45 3.31
C ILE A 48 -16.59 -6.29 2.30
N LEU A 49 -16.49 -7.61 2.41
CA LEU A 49 -17.35 -8.51 1.66
C LEU A 49 -18.79 -8.33 2.19
N PRO A 50 -19.79 -8.07 1.32
CA PRO A 50 -21.17 -8.01 1.76
C PRO A 50 -21.58 -9.37 2.35
N GLU A 51 -22.28 -9.38 3.48
CA GLU A 51 -22.59 -10.58 4.28
C GLU A 51 -23.50 -11.63 3.61
N ASN A 52 -23.88 -11.49 2.34
CA ASN A 52 -24.87 -12.38 1.71
C ASN A 52 -24.48 -12.78 0.27
N GLU A 53 -23.57 -13.73 0.16
CA GLU A 53 -23.50 -14.69 -0.97
C GLU A 53 -23.39 -16.13 -0.43
N GLU A 54 -24.13 -16.46 0.63
CA GLU A 54 -24.56 -17.84 0.86
C GLU A 54 -25.97 -17.99 0.27
N GLY A 55 -26.08 -18.96 -0.63
CA GLY A 55 -27.09 -19.04 -1.67
C GLY A 55 -28.54 -19.14 -1.20
N MET A 56 -29.39 -18.58 -2.07
CA MET A 56 -30.76 -19.05 -2.34
C MET A 56 -30.85 -20.56 -2.52
#